data_AF-A0A7V9Q4T9-F1
#
_entry.id   AF-A0A7V9Q4T9-F1
#
_cell.length_a   1.000
_cell.length_b   1.000
_cell.length_c   1.000
_cell.angle_alpha   90.00
_cell.angle_beta   90.00
_cell.angle_gamma   90.00
#
_symmetry.space_group_name_H-M   'P 1'
#
loop_
_entity.id
_entity.type
_entity.pdbx_description
1 polymer ?
#
loop_
_entity_poly.entity_id
_entity_poly.type
_entity_poly.pdbx_seq_one_letter_code
_entity_poly.pdbx_strand_id
1 'polypeptide(L)'
;MAFVIMVSTMFSYDELKLFLIANLTQDAVSHEEHRYCEIGAGFDEMEANLPDGDAPEFDRLFLARSFWEGWIDARNHDWAYYEHIKEKEWSVLAKRIASALALDSEIDDPQVMVQFRRIG
;
A
#
# COMPACT_ATOMS: atom_id res chain seq x y z
N MET A 1 7.51 9.22 39.61
CA MET A 1 7.83 9.05 38.17
C MET A 1 6.65 8.34 37.54
N ALA A 2 5.90 9.05 36.70
CA ALA A 2 4.75 8.48 35.98
C ALA A 2 5.26 7.96 34.63
N PHE A 3 5.01 6.67 34.35
CA PHE A 3 5.22 6.07 33.05
C PHE A 3 4.06 6.53 32.17
N VAL A 4 4.33 7.37 31.17
CA VAL A 4 3.35 7.67 30.12
C VAL A 4 3.39 6.49 29.17
N ILE A 5 2.42 5.59 29.27
CA ILE A 5 2.15 4.63 28.20
C ILE A 5 1.50 5.46 27.09
N MET A 6 2.29 5.85 26.09
CA MET A 6 1.72 6.27 24.81
C MET A 6 1.02 5.03 24.25
N VAL A 7 -0.30 4.95 24.41
CA VAL A 7 -1.10 4.04 23.61
C VAL A 7 -1.10 4.64 22.22
N SER A 8 -0.09 4.31 21.41
CA SER A 8 -0.20 4.48 19.96
C SER A 8 -1.40 3.63 19.54
N THR A 9 -2.43 4.28 19.00
CA THR A 9 -3.62 3.59 18.51
C THR A 9 -3.25 2.81 17.25
N MET A 10 -2.56 1.68 17.39
CA MET A 10 -2.36 0.74 16.29
C MET A 10 -3.73 0.33 15.76
N PHE A 11 -3.89 0.41 14.45
CA PHE A 11 -5.10 -0.08 13.81
C PHE A 11 -5.19 -1.60 13.99
N SER A 12 -6.42 -2.09 14.13
CA SER A 12 -6.71 -3.50 13.90
C SER A 12 -6.46 -3.89 12.44
N TYR A 13 -6.39 -5.19 12.18
CA TYR A 13 -6.28 -5.71 10.82
C TYR A 13 -7.36 -5.15 9.89
N ASP A 14 -8.62 -5.17 10.34
CA ASP A 14 -9.75 -4.70 9.51
C ASP A 14 -9.69 -3.19 9.25
N GLU A 15 -9.25 -2.40 10.24
CA GLU A 15 -9.05 -0.95 10.07
C GLU A 15 -7.94 -0.66 9.05
N LEU A 16 -6.80 -1.37 9.12
CA LEU A 16 -5.72 -1.24 8.12
C LEU A 16 -6.16 -1.69 6.73
N LYS A 17 -6.89 -2.81 6.65
CA LYS A 17 -7.42 -3.32 5.39
C LYS A 17 -8.32 -2.27 4.73
N LEU A 18 -9.26 -1.70 5.48
CA LEU A 18 -10.15 -0.66 4.98
C LEU A 18 -9.39 0.62 4.60
N PHE A 19 -8.38 1.00 5.40
CA PHE A 19 -7.54 2.16 5.11
C PHE A 19 -6.78 2.00 3.80
N LEU A 20 -6.14 0.85 3.59
CA LEU A 20 -5.40 0.52 2.36
C LEU A 20 -6.33 0.47 1.15
N ILE A 21 -7.51 -0.17 1.26
CA ILE A 21 -8.50 -0.20 0.19
C ILE A 21 -8.92 1.22 -0.21
N ALA A 22 -9.26 2.07 0.76
CA ALA A 22 -9.73 3.43 0.50
C ALA A 22 -8.64 4.26 -0.20
N ASN A 23 -7.42 4.23 0.31
CA ASN A 23 -6.34 5.04 -0.25
C ASN A 23 -5.84 4.53 -1.60
N LEU A 24 -5.65 3.22 -1.79
CA LEU A 24 -5.28 2.66 -3.09
C LEU A 24 -6.32 2.97 -4.17
N THR A 25 -7.62 2.94 -3.80
CA THR A 25 -8.71 3.30 -4.72
C THR A 25 -8.65 4.79 -5.07
N GLN A 26 -8.45 5.66 -4.08
CA GLN A 26 -8.36 7.10 -4.29
C GLN A 26 -7.13 7.50 -5.10
N ASP A 27 -5.98 6.87 -4.85
CA ASP A 27 -4.74 7.12 -5.58
C ASP A 27 -4.84 6.66 -7.03
N ALA A 28 -5.57 5.57 -7.30
CA ALA A 28 -5.83 5.13 -8.66
C ALA A 28 -6.67 6.15 -9.45
N VAL A 29 -7.68 6.77 -8.80
CA VAL A 29 -8.45 7.87 -9.40
C VAL A 29 -7.53 9.07 -9.66
N SER A 30 -6.74 9.47 -8.66
CA SER A 30 -5.81 10.60 -8.79
C SER A 30 -4.80 10.38 -9.91
N HIS A 31 -4.28 9.17 -10.07
CA HIS A 31 -3.40 8.80 -11.16
C HIS A 31 -4.08 8.92 -12.53
N GLU A 32 -5.27 8.35 -12.69
CA GLU A 32 -6.01 8.39 -13.96
C GLU A 32 -6.38 9.82 -14.38
N GLU A 33 -6.55 10.70 -13.40
CA GLU A 33 -6.82 12.12 -13.58
C GLU A 33 -5.54 12.98 -13.60
N HIS A 34 -4.36 12.35 -13.65
CA HIS A 34 -3.03 12.98 -13.70
C HIS A 34 -2.73 13.91 -12.51
N ARG A 35 -3.43 13.75 -11.39
CA ARG A 35 -3.18 14.44 -10.12
C ARG A 35 -2.15 13.68 -9.29
N TYR A 36 -0.94 13.52 -9.86
CA TYR A 36 0.10 12.70 -9.25
C TYR A 36 0.53 13.19 -7.87
N CYS A 37 0.48 14.49 -7.59
CA CYS A 37 0.82 15.05 -6.29
C CYS A 37 -0.10 14.59 -5.14
N GLU A 38 -1.29 14.05 -5.45
CA GLU A 38 -2.24 13.54 -4.44
C GLU A 38 -1.95 12.09 -4.05
N ILE A 39 -1.20 11.34 -4.87
CA ILE A 39 -0.87 9.93 -4.60
C ILE A 39 -0.07 9.82 -3.29
N GLY A 40 -0.41 8.87 -2.44
CA GLY A 40 0.31 8.61 -1.19
C GLY A 40 0.02 9.60 -0.07
N ALA A 41 -1.00 10.47 -0.20
CA ALA A 41 -1.34 11.44 0.85
C ALA A 41 -1.62 10.80 2.22
N GLY A 42 -2.15 9.57 2.25
CA GLY A 42 -2.40 8.81 3.48
C GLY A 42 -1.27 7.87 3.92
N PHE A 43 -0.13 7.85 3.22
CA PHE A 43 0.92 6.84 3.46
C PHE A 43 1.55 6.96 4.85
N ASP A 44 1.91 8.18 5.28
CA ASP A 44 2.52 8.41 6.60
C ASP A 44 1.57 8.01 7.76
N GLU A 45 0.26 8.22 7.59
CA GLU A 45 -0.74 7.78 8.57
C GLU A 45 -0.82 6.25 8.62
N MET A 46 -0.78 5.57 7.47
CA MET A 46 -0.73 4.11 7.42
C MET A 46 0.54 3.57 8.12
N GLU A 47 1.71 4.13 7.83
CA GLU A 47 2.98 3.71 8.45
C GLU A 47 2.96 3.89 9.98
N ALA A 48 2.38 4.99 10.47
CA ALA A 48 2.30 5.25 11.90
C ALA A 48 1.38 4.28 12.66
N ASN A 49 0.44 3.63 11.96
CA ASN A 49 -0.56 2.73 12.54
C ASN A 49 -0.33 1.25 12.22
N LEU A 50 0.66 0.94 11.38
CA LEU A 50 1.01 -0.42 10.99
C LEU A 50 1.72 -1.14 12.15
N PRO A 51 1.34 -2.39 12.50
CA PRO A 51 2.01 -3.12 13.55
C PRO A 51 3.45 -3.46 13.24
N ASP A 52 4.33 -3.28 14.22
CA ASP A 52 5.67 -3.85 14.19
C ASP A 52 5.58 -5.39 14.32
N GLY A 53 6.15 -6.12 13.36
CA GLY A 53 6.38 -7.57 13.46
C GLY A 53 6.00 -8.38 12.22
N ASP A 54 6.54 -9.60 12.13
CA ASP A 54 6.22 -10.60 11.10
C ASP A 54 5.02 -11.44 11.53
N ALA A 55 3.84 -10.82 11.55
CA ALA A 55 2.57 -11.50 11.76
C ALA A 55 2.05 -12.01 10.39
N PRO A 56 2.03 -13.33 10.12
CA PRO A 56 1.68 -13.85 8.79
C PRO A 56 0.29 -13.44 8.29
N GLU A 57 -0.64 -13.17 9.21
CA GLU A 57 -1.97 -12.67 8.87
C GLU A 57 -1.92 -11.27 8.22
N PHE A 58 -0.85 -10.49 8.43
CA PHE A 58 -0.64 -9.17 7.82
C PHE A 58 0.13 -9.22 6.50
N ASP A 59 0.60 -10.39 6.04
CA ASP A 59 1.46 -10.50 4.84
C ASP A 59 0.86 -9.79 3.61
N ARG A 60 -0.46 -9.89 3.43
CA ARG A 60 -1.15 -9.22 2.31
C ARG A 60 -1.21 -7.70 2.48
N LEU A 61 -1.37 -7.22 3.72
CA LEU A 61 -1.35 -5.79 4.03
C LEU A 61 0.07 -5.24 3.87
N PHE A 62 1.10 -5.99 4.27
CA PHE A 62 2.49 -5.63 4.02
C PHE A 62 2.83 -5.61 2.53
N LEU A 63 2.32 -6.55 1.74
CA LEU A 63 2.48 -6.55 0.29
C LEU A 63 1.82 -5.31 -0.35
N ALA A 64 0.59 -4.99 0.06
CA ALA A 64 -0.12 -3.79 -0.42
C ALA A 64 0.61 -2.50 -0.03
N ARG A 65 1.14 -2.43 1.20
CA ARG A 65 1.98 -1.33 1.71
C ARG A 65 3.26 -1.17 0.89
N SER A 66 4.00 -2.26 0.64
CA SER A 66 5.22 -2.25 -0.18
C SER A 66 4.96 -1.82 -1.63
N PHE A 67 3.84 -2.27 -2.21
CA PHE A 67 3.40 -1.78 -3.51
C PHE A 67 3.15 -0.26 -3.49
N TRP A 68 2.45 0.22 -2.46
CA TRP A 68 2.11 1.65 -2.34
C TRP A 68 3.34 2.53 -2.16
N GLU A 69 4.31 2.10 -1.33
CA GLU A 69 5.62 2.72 -1.19
C GLU A 69 6.35 2.79 -2.53
N GLY A 70 6.42 1.68 -3.25
CA GLY A 70 7.05 1.62 -4.56
C GLY A 70 6.36 2.50 -5.60
N TRP A 71 5.04 2.66 -5.52
CA TRP A 71 4.29 3.55 -6.40
C TRP A 71 4.62 5.03 -6.14
N ILE A 72 4.70 5.43 -4.87
CA ILE A 72 5.12 6.77 -4.46
C ILE A 72 6.55 7.05 -4.94
N ASP A 73 7.45 6.09 -4.77
CA ASP A 73 8.82 6.17 -5.24
C ASP A 73 8.89 6.31 -6.78
N ALA A 74 8.13 5.49 -7.52
CA ALA A 74 8.06 5.56 -8.97
C ALA A 74 7.58 6.94 -9.45
N ARG A 75 6.53 7.48 -8.83
CA ARG A 75 6.02 8.83 -9.12
C ARG A 75 7.10 9.89 -8.90
N ASN A 76 7.80 9.83 -7.77
CA ASN A 76 8.80 10.81 -7.40
C ASN A 76 10.02 10.80 -8.34
N HIS A 77 10.17 9.75 -9.14
CA HIS A 77 11.28 9.53 -10.06
C HIS A 77 10.83 9.40 -11.52
N ASP A 78 9.76 10.11 -11.90
CA ASP A 78 9.27 10.18 -13.28
C ASP A 78 9.05 8.79 -13.92
N TRP A 79 8.64 7.81 -13.11
CA TRP A 79 8.36 6.43 -13.51
C TRP A 79 9.56 5.67 -14.08
N ALA A 80 10.79 6.10 -13.77
CA ALA A 80 12.00 5.61 -14.46
C ALA A 80 12.56 4.27 -13.95
N TYR A 81 12.31 3.88 -12.69
CA TYR A 81 13.06 2.80 -12.03
C TYR A 81 12.39 1.42 -12.02
N TYR A 82 11.10 1.34 -12.32
CA TYR A 82 10.38 0.07 -12.31
C TYR A 82 10.25 -0.46 -13.74
N GLU A 83 11.29 -1.14 -14.23
CA GLU A 83 11.38 -1.62 -15.63
C GLU A 83 10.17 -2.46 -16.07
N HIS A 84 9.51 -3.13 -15.11
CA HIS A 84 8.40 -4.04 -15.36
C HIS A 84 7.02 -3.45 -15.08
N ILE A 85 6.92 -2.19 -14.63
CA ILE A 85 5.63 -1.53 -14.35
C ILE A 85 5.63 -0.16 -15.02
N LYS A 86 4.89 -0.05 -16.11
CA LYS A 86 4.70 1.22 -16.82
C LYS A 86 3.80 2.14 -16.00
N GLU A 87 3.95 3.45 -16.19
CA GLU A 87 3.15 4.49 -15.54
C GLU A 87 1.67 4.12 -15.38
N LYS A 88 0.98 3.83 -16.49
CA LYS A 88 -0.45 3.50 -16.47
C LYS A 88 -0.81 2.23 -15.71
N GLU A 89 0.11 1.28 -15.61
CA GLU A 89 -0.13 -0.02 -14.97
C GLU A 89 -0.25 0.11 -13.46
N TRP A 90 0.37 1.13 -12.84
CA TRP A 90 0.28 1.34 -11.40
C TRP A 90 -1.17 1.50 -10.90
N SER A 91 -1.97 2.34 -11.56
CA SER A 91 -3.39 2.52 -11.20
C SER A 91 -4.22 1.23 -11.37
N VAL A 92 -3.90 0.41 -12.38
CA VAL A 92 -4.56 -0.87 -12.64
C VAL A 92 -4.21 -1.89 -11.55
N LEU A 93 -2.93 -1.98 -11.18
CA LEU A 93 -2.45 -2.86 -10.11
C LEU A 93 -3.03 -2.43 -8.75
N ALA A 94 -3.08 -1.14 -8.45
CA ALA A 94 -3.70 -0.62 -7.23
C ALA A 94 -5.16 -1.05 -7.10
N LYS A 95 -5.95 -0.93 -8.17
CA LYS A 95 -7.35 -1.40 -8.20
C LYS A 95 -7.48 -2.91 -8.00
N ARG A 96 -6.57 -3.70 -8.58
CA ARG A 96 -6.54 -5.17 -8.38
C ARG A 96 -6.23 -5.53 -6.93
N ILE A 97 -5.22 -4.90 -6.34
CA ILE A 97 -4.85 -5.11 -4.93
C ILE A 97 -6.03 -4.73 -4.02
N ALA A 98 -6.61 -3.54 -4.20
CA ALA A 98 -7.77 -3.11 -3.42
C ALA A 98 -8.96 -4.08 -3.55
N SER A 99 -9.22 -4.59 -4.76
CA SER A 99 -10.25 -5.61 -4.97
C SER A 99 -9.93 -6.92 -4.26
N ALA A 100 -8.67 -7.37 -4.28
CA ALA A 100 -8.26 -8.59 -3.60
C ALA A 100 -8.41 -8.47 -2.07
N LEU A 101 -8.00 -7.34 -1.51
CA LEU A 101 -8.20 -7.04 -0.09
C LEU A 101 -9.69 -7.00 0.27
N ALA A 102 -10.54 -6.36 -0.55
CA ALA A 102 -11.98 -6.27 -0.30
C ALA A 102 -12.70 -7.64 -0.33
N LEU A 103 -12.19 -8.57 -1.14
CA LEU A 103 -12.71 -9.94 -1.25
C LEU A 103 -12.04 -10.93 -0.29
N ASP A 104 -11.10 -10.46 0.54
CA ASP A 104 -10.23 -11.30 1.36
C ASP A 104 -9.53 -12.42 0.55
N SER A 105 -9.22 -12.14 -0.72
CA SER A 105 -8.50 -13.06 -1.62
C SER A 105 -6.99 -12.84 -1.56
N GLU A 106 -6.23 -13.79 -2.11
CA GLU A 106 -4.79 -13.62 -2.32
C GLU A 106 -4.50 -12.51 -3.34
N ILE A 107 -3.38 -11.83 -3.18
CA ILE A 107 -2.81 -10.92 -4.18
C ILE A 107 -1.79 -11.75 -4.97
N ASP A 108 -2.15 -12.16 -6.18
CA ASP A 108 -1.37 -13.11 -7.00
C ASP A 108 -0.84 -12.50 -8.31
N ASP A 109 -1.03 -11.20 -8.51
CA ASP A 109 -0.56 -10.51 -9.71
C ASP A 109 0.97 -10.66 -9.83
N PRO A 110 1.48 -11.28 -10.91
CA PRO A 110 2.91 -11.58 -11.03
C PRO A 110 3.80 -10.35 -10.95
N GLN A 111 3.36 -9.19 -11.46
CA GLN A 111 4.15 -7.96 -11.41
C GLN A 111 4.30 -7.47 -9.96
N VAL A 112 3.23 -7.57 -9.18
CA VAL A 112 3.24 -7.19 -7.76
C VAL A 112 4.11 -8.16 -6.96
N MET A 113 3.97 -9.46 -7.23
CA MET A 113 4.67 -10.51 -6.49
C MET A 113 6.17 -10.54 -6.75
N VAL A 114 6.60 -10.30 -7.99
CA VAL A 114 8.03 -10.24 -8.34
C VAL A 114 8.71 -9.03 -7.68
N GLN A 115 8.01 -7.90 -7.59
CA GLN A 115 8.62 -6.64 -7.22
C GLN A 115 8.52 -6.31 -5.73
N PHE A 116 7.40 -6.65 -5.07
CA PHE A 116 7.06 -6.12 -3.74
C PHE A 116 6.91 -7.18 -2.66
N ARG A 117 6.93 -8.46 -3.03
CA ARG A 117 6.92 -9.54 -2.03
C ARG A 117 8.19 -9.46 -1.20
N ARG A 118 8.06 -9.23 0.10
CA ARG A 118 9.19 -9.41 1.03
C ARG A 118 9.63 -10.86 0.95
N ILE A 119 10.89 -11.06 0.62
CA ILE A 119 11.57 -12.34 0.84
C ILE A 119 12.03 -12.25 2.31
N GLY A 120 11.42 -13.04 3.18
CA GLY A 120 11.87 -13.20 4.56
C GLY A 120 13.27 -13.80 4.65
#